data_AF-A0A172W5U8-F1
#
_entry.id   AF-A0A172W5U8-F1
#
_cell.length_a   1.000
_cell.length_b   1.000
_cell.length_c   1.000
_cell.angle_alpha   90.00
_cell.angle_beta   90.00
_cell.angle_gamma   90.00
#
_symmetry.space_group_name_H-M   'P 1'
#
loop_
_entity.id
_entity.type
_entity.pdbx_description
1 polymer ?
#
loop_
_entity_poly.entity_id
_entity_poly.type
_entity_poly.pdbx_seq_one_letter_code
_entity_poly.pdbx_strand_id
1 'polypeptide(L)'
;LNNVVLTFSSTKHLVAAASTTAPNLEGKVTYEHTTSTIAQLNSLLKSTNTTIILTSEESRNPHHQSVLNKVLKPGQNLSSEMVNISFNSSTSELKIAVAKSCWTITGSEVVFNQISVTQDLSTFTHDDKNKAIT
;
A
#
# COMPACT_ATOMS: atom_id res chain seq x y z
N LEU A 1 36.16 9.25 -8.32
CA LEU A 1 35.50 8.67 -7.12
C LEU A 1 34.47 7.61 -7.56
N ASN A 2 34.86 6.63 -8.40
CA ASN A 2 33.92 5.72 -9.09
C ASN A 2 34.03 4.25 -8.64
N ASN A 3 34.63 3.98 -7.46
CA ASN A 3 35.18 2.66 -7.18
C ASN A 3 34.60 2.00 -5.92
N VAL A 4 33.34 2.25 -5.58
CA VAL A 4 32.69 1.60 -4.43
C VAL A 4 31.36 0.99 -4.87
N VAL A 5 31.24 -0.32 -4.70
CA VAL A 5 29.96 -1.03 -4.87
C VAL A 5 29.31 -1.15 -3.50
N LEU A 6 28.08 -0.67 -3.39
CA LEU A 6 27.24 -0.80 -2.19
C LEU A 6 26.21 -1.90 -2.45
N THR A 7 26.18 -2.90 -1.59
CA THR A 7 25.19 -3.99 -1.69
C THR A 7 24.54 -4.22 -0.34
N PHE A 8 23.21 -4.29 -0.33
CA PHE A 8 22.45 -4.76 0.82
C PHE A 8 22.49 -6.28 0.84
N SER A 9 23.11 -6.87 1.86
CA SER A 9 22.99 -8.30 2.07
C SER A 9 21.61 -8.61 2.65
N SER A 10 21.09 -9.80 2.34
CA SER A 10 19.82 -10.33 2.88
C SER A 10 19.75 -10.37 4.41
N THR A 11 20.86 -10.10 5.10
CA THR A 11 21.02 -10.12 6.55
C THR A 11 20.96 -8.73 7.21
N LYS A 12 20.47 -7.68 6.52
CA LYS A 12 20.41 -6.28 7.02
C LYS A 12 21.78 -5.64 7.27
N HIS A 13 22.83 -6.11 6.63
CA HIS A 13 24.12 -5.42 6.65
C HIS A 13 24.32 -4.68 5.33
N LEU A 14 24.75 -3.43 5.41
CA LEU A 14 25.28 -2.73 4.25
C LEU A 14 26.76 -3.13 4.12
N VAL A 15 27.14 -3.67 2.97
CA VAL A 15 28.53 -3.99 2.67
C VAL A 15 29.03 -2.98 1.64
N ALA A 16 30.12 -2.28 1.99
CA ALA A 16 30.88 -1.46 1.06
C ALA A 16 32.19 -2.18 0.76
N ALA A 17 32.48 -2.39 -0.52
CA ALA A 17 33.74 -2.98 -0.99
C ALA A 17 34.37 -2.10 -2.07
N ALA A 18 35.71 -2.12 -2.13
CA ALA A 18 36.45 -1.50 -3.20
C ALA A 18 36.13 -2.20 -4.54
N SER A 19 35.78 -1.43 -5.56
CA SER A 19 35.36 -1.91 -6.89
C SER A 19 36.54 -2.23 -7.83
N THR A 20 37.78 -2.26 -7.35
CA THR A 20 38.95 -2.32 -8.22
C THR A 20 39.71 -3.63 -8.11
N THR A 21 40.14 -4.12 -9.26
CA THR A 21 41.15 -5.17 -9.48
C THR A 21 42.57 -4.82 -8.96
N ALA A 22 42.70 -3.83 -8.08
CA ALA A 22 43.99 -3.41 -7.51
C ALA A 22 44.36 -4.33 -6.33
N PRO A 23 45.52 -5.02 -6.36
CA PRO A 23 45.87 -6.09 -5.42
C PRO A 23 46.18 -5.64 -3.97
N ASN A 24 46.03 -4.35 -3.65
CA ASN A 24 46.56 -3.73 -2.43
C ASN A 24 45.56 -2.78 -1.74
N LEU A 25 44.27 -2.90 -2.04
CA LEU A 25 43.18 -2.22 -1.32
C LEU A 25 42.19 -3.26 -0.79
N GLU A 26 42.55 -3.91 0.31
CA GLU A 26 41.66 -4.83 1.02
C GLU A 26 40.98 -4.08 2.17
N GLY A 27 39.66 -3.97 2.12
CA GLY A 27 38.86 -3.35 3.18
C GLY A 27 37.40 -3.71 3.02
N LYS A 28 36.87 -4.47 3.97
CA LYS A 28 35.43 -4.75 4.11
C LYS A 28 34.92 -3.97 5.32
N VAL A 29 34.09 -2.98 5.07
CA VAL A 29 33.34 -2.30 6.14
C VAL A 29 31.98 -2.97 6.23
N THR A 30 31.73 -3.64 7.35
CA THR A 30 30.41 -4.20 7.68
C THR A 30 29.76 -3.26 8.68
N TYR A 31 28.61 -2.70 8.33
CA TYR A 31 27.77 -1.99 9.30
C TYR A 31 26.96 -3.03 10.08
N GLU A 32 27.42 -3.33 11.31
CA GLU A 32 26.81 -4.36 12.18
C GLU A 32 25.41 -3.98 12.68
N HIS A 33 25.12 -2.67 12.75
CA HIS A 33 23.83 -2.14 13.22
C HIS A 33 23.25 -1.18 12.18
N THR A 34 22.56 -1.72 11.17
CA THR A 34 21.69 -0.87 10.34
C THR A 34 20.29 -0.85 10.96
N THR A 35 19.72 0.35 11.12
CA THR A 35 18.31 0.49 11.48
C THR A 35 17.56 0.79 10.19
N SER A 36 16.85 -0.19 9.66
CA SER A 36 15.81 0.11 8.67
C SER A 36 14.69 0.85 9.41
N THR A 37 14.46 2.12 9.07
CA THR A 37 13.27 2.83 9.55
C THR A 37 12.06 2.19 8.92
N ILE A 38 11.45 1.23 9.63
CA ILE A 38 10.21 0.58 9.23
C ILE A 38 9.12 1.65 9.28
N ALA A 39 8.51 1.95 8.13
CA ALA A 39 7.44 2.93 8.09
C ALA A 39 6.20 2.43 8.84
N GLN A 40 5.50 3.34 9.53
CA GLN A 40 4.23 3.00 10.17
C GLN A 40 3.08 3.15 9.17
N LEU A 41 2.15 2.20 9.13
CA LEU A 41 1.02 2.20 8.20
C LEU A 41 0.26 3.54 8.22
N ASN A 42 -0.08 4.05 9.41
CA ASN A 42 -0.79 5.32 9.55
C ASN A 42 0.01 6.55 9.06
N SER A 43 1.35 6.46 8.98
CA SER A 43 2.17 7.52 8.41
C SER A 43 2.08 7.60 6.88
N LEU A 44 1.70 6.49 6.23
CA LEU A 44 1.60 6.35 4.78
C LEU A 44 0.19 6.67 4.23
N LEU A 45 -0.83 6.53 5.08
CA LEU A 45 -2.24 6.68 4.71
C LEU A 45 -2.76 8.11 4.91
N LYS A 46 -3.76 8.51 4.13
CA LYS A 46 -4.52 9.75 4.34
C LYS A 46 -5.21 9.71 5.71
N SER A 47 -5.61 10.89 6.20
CA SER A 47 -6.42 10.97 7.42
C SER A 47 -7.71 10.16 7.27
N THR A 48 -8.15 9.49 8.34
CA THR A 48 -9.41 8.72 8.37
C THR A 48 -10.66 9.57 8.14
N ASN A 49 -10.54 10.90 8.32
CA ASN A 49 -11.57 11.88 8.00
C ASN A 49 -11.63 12.24 6.51
N THR A 50 -10.83 11.58 5.66
CA THR A 50 -10.86 11.80 4.22
C THR A 50 -11.97 10.97 3.60
N THR A 51 -12.81 11.60 2.79
CA THR A 51 -13.79 10.87 1.98
C THR A 51 -13.10 10.04 0.90
N ILE A 52 -13.36 8.74 0.90
CA ILE A 52 -12.85 7.79 -0.09
C ILE A 52 -14.00 7.39 -1.01
N ILE A 53 -13.82 7.59 -2.31
CA ILE A 53 -14.82 7.24 -3.33
C ILE A 53 -14.38 5.95 -4.00
N LEU A 54 -15.10 4.86 -3.82
CA LEU A 54 -14.87 3.59 -4.51
C LEU A 54 -15.78 3.48 -5.73
N THR A 55 -15.31 2.83 -6.79
CA THR A 55 -16.21 2.39 -7.87
C THR A 55 -17.04 1.19 -7.43
N SER A 56 -18.11 0.87 -8.17
CA SER A 56 -18.85 -0.36 -7.95
C SER A 56 -17.94 -1.59 -8.00
N GLU A 57 -16.97 -1.63 -8.93
CA GLU A 57 -16.02 -2.73 -9.05
C GLU A 57 -15.05 -2.82 -7.87
N GLU A 58 -14.50 -1.68 -7.44
CA GLU A 58 -13.60 -1.60 -6.29
C GLU A 58 -14.29 -1.97 -4.98
N SER A 59 -15.58 -1.66 -4.83
CA SER A 59 -16.36 -2.05 -3.66
C SER A 59 -16.55 -3.57 -3.57
N ARG A 60 -16.60 -4.26 -4.72
CA ARG A 60 -16.71 -5.72 -4.80
C ARG A 60 -15.35 -6.41 -4.69
N ASN A 61 -14.28 -5.71 -5.06
CA ASN A 61 -12.91 -6.22 -5.05
C ASN A 61 -11.98 -5.30 -4.24
N PRO A 62 -12.17 -5.20 -2.91
CA PRO A 62 -11.46 -4.22 -2.08
C PRO A 62 -9.94 -4.44 -2.02
N HIS A 63 -9.46 -5.64 -2.37
CA HIS A 63 -8.04 -6.01 -2.34
C HIS A 63 -7.20 -5.39 -3.47
N HIS A 64 -7.83 -4.75 -4.45
CA HIS A 64 -7.13 -4.19 -5.61
C HIS A 64 -6.23 -3.00 -5.24
N GLN A 65 -5.09 -2.88 -5.91
CA GLN A 65 -4.16 -1.75 -5.75
C GLN A 65 -4.83 -0.39 -5.99
N SER A 66 -5.85 -0.31 -6.85
CA SER A 66 -6.57 0.94 -7.10
C SER A 66 -7.27 1.47 -5.84
N VAL A 67 -7.78 0.58 -4.97
CA VAL A 67 -8.36 0.94 -3.67
C VAL A 67 -7.29 1.45 -2.72
N LEU A 68 -6.14 0.77 -2.66
CA LEU A 68 -5.00 1.20 -1.85
C LEU A 68 -4.51 2.60 -2.23
N ASN A 69 -4.39 2.86 -3.53
CA ASN A 69 -3.96 4.17 -4.05
C ASN A 69 -4.90 5.31 -3.62
N LYS A 70 -6.18 5.03 -3.37
CA LYS A 70 -7.14 6.04 -2.91
C LYS A 70 -6.95 6.42 -1.45
N VAL A 71 -6.38 5.54 -0.63
CA VAL A 71 -6.12 5.78 0.79
C VAL A 71 -4.68 6.19 1.10
N LEU A 72 -3.75 6.09 0.14
CA LEU A 72 -2.36 6.53 0.32
C LEU A 72 -2.21 8.05 0.24
N LYS A 73 -1.30 8.62 1.05
CA LYS A 73 -0.88 10.01 0.87
C LYS A 73 -0.22 10.20 -0.51
N PRO A 74 -0.34 11.39 -1.12
CA PRO A 74 0.35 11.69 -2.36
C PRO A 74 1.86 11.40 -2.28
N GLY A 75 2.40 10.75 -3.31
CA GLY A 75 3.83 10.38 -3.39
C GLY A 75 4.25 9.17 -2.54
N GLN A 76 3.35 8.59 -1.75
CA GLN A 76 3.62 7.32 -1.07
C GLN A 76 3.33 6.15 -2.00
N ASN A 77 4.10 5.07 -1.85
CA ASN A 77 3.91 3.83 -2.58
C ASN A 77 3.87 2.67 -1.59
N LEU A 78 2.84 1.84 -1.69
CA LEU A 78 2.67 0.63 -0.91
C LEU A 78 2.05 -0.43 -1.82
N SER A 79 2.62 -1.63 -1.81
CA SER A 79 2.07 -2.76 -2.55
C SER A 79 0.85 -3.34 -1.83
N SER A 80 -0.17 -3.74 -2.57
CA SER A 80 -1.35 -4.44 -2.05
C SER A 80 -1.00 -5.76 -1.36
N GLU A 81 0.15 -6.37 -1.64
CA GLU A 81 0.61 -7.59 -0.95
C GLU A 81 1.07 -7.34 0.49
N MET A 82 1.42 -6.09 0.81
CA MET A 82 1.91 -5.70 2.14
C MET A 82 0.78 -5.45 3.15
N VAL A 83 -0.46 -5.35 2.67
CA VAL A 83 -1.63 -5.01 3.49
C VAL A 83 -2.83 -5.87 3.16
N ASN A 84 -3.67 -6.12 4.17
CA ASN A 84 -4.99 -6.66 4.00
C ASN A 84 -5.98 -5.49 3.92
N ILE A 85 -6.75 -5.46 2.84
CA ILE A 85 -7.77 -4.43 2.60
C ILE A 85 -9.13 -5.11 2.63
N SER A 86 -10.08 -4.61 3.41
CA SER A 86 -11.46 -5.11 3.39
C SER A 86 -12.45 -3.96 3.43
N PHE A 87 -13.58 -4.12 2.74
CA PHE A 87 -14.65 -3.15 2.72
C PHE A 87 -15.94 -3.81 3.20
N ASN A 88 -16.58 -3.21 4.21
CA ASN A 88 -17.90 -3.59 4.69
C ASN A 88 -18.92 -2.55 4.20
N SER A 89 -19.74 -2.94 3.22
CA SER A 89 -20.77 -2.06 2.65
C SER A 89 -21.94 -1.79 3.60
N SER A 90 -22.18 -2.63 4.61
CA SER A 90 -23.24 -2.42 5.59
C SER A 90 -22.88 -1.36 6.63
N THR A 91 -21.59 -1.24 6.97
CA THR A 91 -21.08 -0.24 7.92
C THR A 91 -20.37 0.93 7.24
N SER A 92 -20.19 0.87 5.91
CA SER A 92 -19.39 1.82 5.12
C SER A 92 -17.97 1.98 5.66
N GLU A 93 -17.35 0.87 6.07
CA GLU A 93 -16.01 0.85 6.64
C GLU A 93 -15.00 0.21 5.67
N LEU A 94 -13.92 0.92 5.35
CA LEU A 94 -12.76 0.39 4.65
C LEU A 94 -11.61 0.21 5.65
N LYS A 95 -11.15 -1.01 5.82
CA LYS A 95 -10.12 -1.40 6.79
C LYS A 95 -8.83 -1.75 6.08
N ILE A 96 -7.72 -1.14 6.52
CA ILE A 96 -6.37 -1.44 6.05
C ILE A 96 -5.56 -1.98 7.23
N ALA A 97 -5.08 -3.20 7.15
CA ALA A 97 -4.23 -3.81 8.17
C ALA A 97 -2.91 -4.28 7.53
N VAL A 98 -1.81 -4.29 8.29
CA VAL A 98 -0.55 -4.84 7.81
C VAL A 98 -0.70 -6.36 7.61
N ALA A 99 -0.27 -6.86 6.44
CA ALA A 99 -0.28 -8.29 6.17
C ALA A 99 0.73 -9.01 7.08
N LYS A 100 0.40 -10.22 7.55
CA LYS A 100 1.29 -11.00 8.44
C LYS A 100 2.64 -11.34 7.81
N SER A 101 2.70 -11.43 6.48
CA SER A 101 3.92 -11.68 5.70
C SER A 101 4.76 -10.42 5.46
N CYS A 102 4.26 -9.23 5.80
CA CYS A 102 4.97 -7.99 5.58
C CYS A 102 5.99 -7.72 6.68
N TRP A 103 7.24 -7.42 6.29
CA TRP A 103 8.33 -7.08 7.21
C TRP A 103 8.89 -5.67 7.01
N THR A 104 8.32 -4.90 6.07
CA THR A 104 8.82 -3.57 5.66
C THR A 104 8.03 -2.42 6.28
N ILE A 105 6.79 -2.67 6.72
CA ILE A 105 5.94 -1.71 7.43
C ILE A 105 5.35 -2.34 8.70
N THR A 106 4.99 -1.50 9.68
CA THR A 106 4.33 -1.91 10.93
C THR A 106 3.15 -1.01 11.26
N GLY A 107 2.31 -1.41 12.21
CA GLY A 107 1.23 -0.56 12.73
C GLY A 107 -0.08 -1.32 12.89
N SER A 108 -1.01 -0.66 13.58
CA SER A 108 -2.36 -1.16 13.81
C SER A 108 -3.25 -1.00 12.57
N GLU A 109 -4.37 -1.73 12.55
CA GLU A 109 -5.43 -1.54 11.58
C GLU A 109 -5.90 -0.07 11.55
N VAL A 110 -6.12 0.45 10.35
CA VAL A 110 -6.67 1.78 10.10
C VAL A 110 -8.05 1.61 9.46
N VAL A 111 -9.05 2.29 10.02
CA VAL A 111 -10.44 2.22 9.56
C VAL A 111 -10.87 3.58 9.01
N PHE A 112 -11.30 3.60 7.75
CA PHE A 112 -11.94 4.74 7.11
C PHE A 112 -13.46 4.55 7.16
N ASN A 113 -14.18 5.56 7.64
CA ASN A 113 -15.64 5.53 7.82
C ASN A 113 -16.38 6.51 6.90
N GLN A 114 -15.67 7.27 6.07
CA GLN A 114 -16.24 8.17 5.07
C GLN A 114 -16.11 7.56 3.67
N ILE A 115 -16.87 6.49 3.42
CA ILE A 115 -16.81 5.77 2.14
C ILE A 115 -18.06 6.06 1.31
N SER A 116 -17.86 6.46 0.06
CA SER A 116 -18.91 6.59 -0.95
C SER A 116 -18.65 5.60 -2.08
N VAL A 117 -19.68 4.94 -2.60
CA VAL A 117 -19.56 4.01 -3.73
C VAL A 117 -20.31 4.58 -4.94
N THR A 118 -19.65 4.74 -6.08
CA THR A 118 -20.33 5.15 -7.31
C THR A 118 -21.06 3.96 -7.91
N GLN A 119 -22.33 4.15 -8.22
CA GLN A 119 -23.17 3.12 -8.84
C GLN A 119 -22.93 3.07 -10.34
N ASP A 120 -22.65 1.88 -10.88
CA ASP A 120 -22.68 1.64 -12.32
C ASP A 120 -24.15 1.55 -12.77
N LEU A 121 -24.56 2.45 -13.64
CA LEU A 121 -25.93 2.56 -14.18
C LEU A 121 -26.06 1.91 -15.56
N SER A 122 -25.00 1.32 -16.10
CA SER A 122 -25.00 0.70 -17.44
C SER A 122 -25.97 -0.48 -17.57
N THR A 123 -26.36 -1.10 -16.46
CA THR A 123 -27.36 -2.18 -16.41
C THR A 123 -28.76 -1.69 -16.08
N PHE A 124 -28.99 -0.38 -15.92
CA PHE A 124 -30.30 0.17 -15.59
C PHE A 124 -31.14 0.28 -16.88
N THR A 125 -31.68 -0.85 -17.34
CA THR A 125 -32.65 -0.87 -18.44
C THR A 125 -34.03 -0.52 -17.90
N HIS A 126 -34.71 0.45 -18.50
CA HIS A 126 -36.15 0.66 -18.30
C HIS A 126 -36.88 -0.59 -18.78
N ASP A 127 -37.48 -1.37 -17.87
CA ASP A 127 -38.46 -2.38 -18.27
C ASP A 127 -39.76 -1.63 -18.61
N ASP A 128 -40.12 -1.59 -19.89
CA ASP A 128 -41.36 -0.97 -20.38
C ASP A 128 -42.64 -1.58 -19.77
N LYS A 129 -42.53 -2.55 -18.86
CA LYS A 129 -43.64 -3.12 -18.08
C LYS A 129 -44.14 -2.26 -16.93
N ASN A 130 -43.44 -1.19 -16.53
CA ASN A 130 -43.99 -0.24 -15.58
C ASN A 130 -44.83 0.81 -16.30
N LYS A 131 -45.99 0.40 -16.84
CA LYS A 131 -47.03 1.35 -17.25
C LYS A 131 -47.31 2.26 -16.05
N ALA A 132 -47.27 3.57 -16.28
CA ALA A 132 -47.78 4.55 -15.34
C ALA A 132 -49.17 4.08 -14.88
N ILE A 133 -49.33 3.93 -13.56
CA ILE A 133 -50.66 3.82 -12.96
C ILE A 133 -51.30 5.19 -13.19
N THR A 134 -52.18 5.25 -14.20
CA THR A 134 -53.02 6.41 -14.51
C THR A 134 -54.06 6.63 -13.44
#